data_AF-A0A7V1AIM0-F1
#
_entry.id   AF-A0A7V1AIM0-F1
#
_cell.length_a   1.000
_cell.length_b   1.000
_cell.length_c   1.000
_cell.angle_alpha   90.00
_cell.angle_beta   90.00
_cell.angle_gamma   90.00
#
_symmetry.space_group_name_H-M   'P 1'
#
loop_
_entity.id
_entity.type
_entity.pdbx_description
1 polymer ?
#
loop_
_entity_poly.entity_id
_entity_poly.type
_entity_poly.pdbx_seq_one_letter_code
_entity_poly.pdbx_strand_id
1 'polypeptide(L)' 'MVLIHPFREGNGRTARILADVMTAQAGLPPLDFSGMARKKKTYIEAIQSGMDRDYKEMENIFMSVIRRTLRIHGQRR' A
#
# COMPACT_ATOMS: atom_id res chain seq x y z
N MET A 1 -1.76 -2.47 11.19
CA MET A 1 -2.77 -1.40 11.35
C MET A 1 -4.17 -1.83 10.93
N VAL A 2 -4.36 -2.41 9.74
CA VAL A 2 -5.72 -2.76 9.27
C VAL A 2 -6.30 -3.97 10.01
N LEU A 3 -5.48 -4.99 10.32
CA LEU A 3 -5.90 -6.19 11.04
C LEU A 3 -6.01 -5.99 12.56
N ILE A 4 -4.98 -5.42 13.18
CA ILE A 4 -4.97 -5.10 14.63
C ILE A 4 -6.01 -4.03 14.98
N HIS A 5 -6.36 -3.15 14.02
CA HIS A 5 -7.37 -2.10 14.13
C HIS A 5 -7.36 -1.28 15.44
N PRO A 6 -6.22 -0.66 15.83
CA PRO A 6 -6.07 -0.04 17.14
C PRO A 6 -6.88 1.26 17.35
N PHE A 7 -7.40 1.87 16.29
CA PHE A 7 -8.19 3.11 16.36
C PHE A 7 -9.66 2.87 16.02
N ARG A 8 -10.57 3.71 16.55
CA ARG A 8 -12.00 3.68 16.21
C ARG A 8 -12.26 3.91 14.73
N GLU A 9 -11.50 4.82 14.12
CA GLU A 9 -11.55 5.13 12.69
C GLU A 9 -10.17 5.48 12.16
N GLY A 10 -9.99 5.43 10.84
CA GLY A 10 -8.78 5.94 10.18
C GLY A 10 -7.62 4.97 10.04
N ASN A 11 -7.76 3.71 10.49
CA ASN A 11 -6.71 2.68 10.37
C ASN A 11 -6.12 2.55 8.96
N GLY A 12 -6.97 2.67 7.92
CA GLY A 12 -6.52 2.65 6.52
C GLY A 12 -5.70 3.88 6.10
N ARG A 13 -5.98 5.07 6.65
CA ARG A 13 -5.19 6.29 6.40
C ARG A 13 -3.83 6.18 7.09
N THR A 14 -3.82 5.77 8.36
CA THR A 14 -2.59 5.55 9.13
C THR A 14 -1.70 4.49 8.48
N ALA A 15 -2.29 3.40 7.96
CA ALA A 15 -1.54 2.37 7.24
C ALA A 15 -0.83 2.89 5.98
N ARG A 16 -1.46 3.82 5.24
CA ARG A 16 -0.84 4.43 4.05
C ARG A 16 0.27 5.40 4.42
N ILE A 17 0.05 6.24 5.44
CA ILE A 17 1.11 7.13 5.96
C ILE A 17 2.31 6.30 6.43
N LEU A 18 2.08 5.19 7.13
CA LEU A 18 3.14 4.28 7.52
C LEU A 18 3.91 3.73 6.31
N ALA A 19 3.19 3.32 5.25
CA ALA A 19 3.83 2.87 4.02
C ALA A 19 4.66 3.98 3.35
N ASP A 20 4.17 5.23 3.34
CA ASP A 20 4.92 6.37 2.81
C ASP A 20 6.20 6.64 3.62
N VAL A 21 6.15 6.51 4.95
CA VAL A 21 7.34 6.59 5.81
C VAL A 21 8.34 5.51 5.47
N MET A 22 7.90 4.26 5.29
CA MET A 22 8.78 3.15 4.91
C MET A 22 9.45 3.39 3.56
N THR A 23 8.73 3.94 2.58
CA THR A 23 9.31 4.26 1.27
C THR A 23 10.29 5.43 1.35
N ALA A 24 9.99 6.45 2.15
CA ALA A 24 10.92 7.55 2.39
C ALA A 24 12.22 7.06 3.04
N GLN A 25 12.13 6.17 4.04
CA GLN A 25 13.28 5.52 4.67
C GLN A 25 14.09 4.67 3.68
N ALA A 26 13.44 4.11 2.65
CA ALA A 26 14.08 3.38 1.56
C ALA A 26 14.61 4.28 0.42
N GLY A 27 14.52 5.61 0.53
CA GLY A 27 14.94 6.55 -0.52
C GLY A 27 14.01 6.60 -1.74
N LEU A 28 12.80 6.06 -1.62
CA LEU A 28 11.78 6.07 -2.67
C LEU A 28 10.87 7.31 -2.54
N PRO A 29 10.29 7.81 -3.65
CA PRO A 29 9.30 8.88 -3.60
C PRO A 29 8.00 8.44 -2.88
N PRO A 30 7.18 9.38 -2.38
CA PRO A 30 5.87 9.09 -1.80
C PRO A 30 4.97 8.30 -2.75
N LEU A 31 4.23 7.31 -2.23
CA LEU A 31 3.48 6.37 -3.04
C LEU A 31 2.23 6.98 -3.67
N ASP A 32 2.02 6.70 -4.96
CA ASP A 32 0.79 7.06 -5.66
C ASP A 32 -0.27 5.94 -5.58
N PHE A 33 -1.18 6.09 -4.62
CA PHE A 33 -2.32 5.19 -4.43
C PHE A 33 -3.54 5.49 -5.33
N SER A 34 -3.48 6.43 -6.28
CA SER A 34 -4.63 6.78 -7.15
C SER A 34 -5.22 5.57 -7.90
N GLY A 35 -4.40 4.57 -8.22
CA GLY A 35 -4.83 3.33 -8.87
C GLY A 35 -5.53 2.31 -7.95
N MET A 36 -5.50 2.50 -6.63
CA MET A 36 -6.02 1.52 -5.67
C MET A 36 -7.54 1.50 -5.54
N ALA A 37 -8.24 2.58 -5.92
CA ALA A 37 -9.70 2.62 -5.85
C ALA A 37 -10.36 1.48 -6.66
N ARG A 38 -9.79 1.15 -7.84
CA ARG A 38 -10.24 0.05 -8.69
C ARG A 38 -9.84 -1.34 -8.15
N LYS A 39 -8.89 -1.39 -7.22
CA LYS A 39 -8.36 -2.62 -6.61
C LYS A 39 -8.89 -2.86 -5.20
N LYS A 40 -9.93 -2.14 -4.77
CA LYS A 40 -10.47 -2.22 -3.40
C LYS A 40 -10.85 -3.64 -2.99
N LYS A 41 -11.50 -4.40 -3.88
CA LYS A 41 -11.88 -5.80 -3.63
C LYS A 41 -10.64 -6.68 -3.41
N THR A 42 -9.71 -6.66 -4.36
CA THR A 42 -8.45 -7.41 -4.28
C THR A 42 -7.61 -7.03 -3.05
N TYR A 43 -7.63 -5.77 -2.66
CA TYR A 43 -6.95 -5.31 -1.44
C TYR A 43 -7.57 -5.90 -0.17
N ILE A 44 -8.89 -6.01 -0.10
CA ILE A 44 -9.58 -6.65 1.04
C ILE A 44 -9.27 -8.14 1.08
N GLU A 45 -9.31 -8.82 -0.08
CA GLU A 45 -8.95 -10.23 -0.21
C GLU A 45 -7.50 -10.47 0.23
N ALA A 46 -6.57 -9.63 -0.20
CA ALA A 46 -5.16 -9.71 0.21
C ALA A 46 -4.96 -9.53 1.73
N ILE A 47 -5.76 -8.68 2.38
CA ILE A 47 -5.73 -8.54 3.85
C ILE A 47 -6.21 -9.84 4.51
N GLN A 48 -7.25 -10.48 3.97
CA GLN A 48 -7.79 -11.72 4.50
C GLN A 48 -6.78 -12.87 4.35
N SER A 49 -6.17 -13.03 3.18
CA SER A 49 -5.09 -14.01 2.95
C SER A 49 -3.89 -13.77 3.87
N GLY A 50 -3.58 -12.51 4.18
CA GLY A 50 -2.54 -12.17 5.14
C GLY A 50 -2.80 -12.64 6.57
N MET A 51 -4.05 -12.98 6.94
CA MET A 51 -4.35 -13.61 8.23
C MET A 51 -3.77 -15.03 8.31
N ASP A 52 -3.74 -15.73 7.17
CA ASP A 52 -3.13 -17.05 7.01
C ASP A 52 -1.63 -16.96 6.70
N ARG A 53 -1.03 -15.77 6.86
CA ARG A 53 0.36 -15.43 6.54
C ARG A 53 0.71 -15.54 5.05
N ASP A 54 -0.28 -15.56 4.17
CA ASP A 54 -0.06 -15.40 2.74
C ASP A 54 -0.05 -13.92 2.36
N TYR A 55 1.15 -13.34 2.30
CA TYR A 55 1.36 -11.93 1.98
C TYR A 55 1.56 -11.67 0.48
N LYS A 56 1.54 -12.71 -0.37
CA LYS A 56 1.94 -12.60 -1.79
C LYS A 56 1.06 -11.62 -2.56
N GLU A 57 -0.25 -11.65 -2.33
CA GLU A 57 -1.18 -10.71 -2.96
C GLU A 57 -0.97 -9.28 -2.47
N MET A 58 -0.65 -9.11 -1.18
CA MET A 58 -0.37 -7.80 -0.61
C MET A 58 0.94 -7.22 -1.20
N GLU A 59 1.98 -8.05 -1.33
CA GLU A 59 3.23 -7.68 -2.00
C GLU A 59 2.99 -7.27 -3.45
N ASN A 60 2.22 -8.05 -4.21
CA ASN A 60 1.88 -7.74 -5.60
C ASN A 60 1.18 -6.37 -5.73
N ILE A 61 0.27 -6.06 -4.81
CA ILE A 61 -0.41 -4.76 -4.76
C ILE A 61 0.60 -3.65 -4.50
N PHE A 62 1.45 -3.76 -3.48
CA PHE A 62 2.44 -2.72 -3.16
C PHE A 62 3.48 -2.56 -4.27
N MET A 63 3.94 -3.64 -4.89
CA MET A 63 4.83 -3.61 -6.04
C MET A 63 4.20 -2.89 -7.24
N SER A 64 2.90 -3.10 -7.49
CA SER A 64 2.17 -2.35 -8.51
C SER A 64 2.11 -0.85 -8.21
N VAL A 65 1.95 -0.46 -6.94
CA VAL A 65 1.91 0.95 -6.50
C VAL A 65 3.31 1.58 -6.64
N ILE A 66 4.36 0.91 -6.18
CA ILE A 66 5.75 1.37 -6.29
C ILE A 66 6.14 1.56 -7.76
N ARG A 67 5.89 0.57 -8.63
CA ARG A 67 6.19 0.69 -10.07
C ARG A 67 5.47 1.86 -10.73
N ARG A 68 4.19 2.06 -10.41
CA ARG A 68 3.43 3.22 -10.90
C ARG A 68 4.07 4.52 -10.42
N THR A 69 4.40 4.59 -9.14
CA THR A 69 5.00 5.77 -8.51
C THR A 69 6.31 6.13 -9.18
N LEU A 70 7.21 5.15 -9.37
CA LEU A 70 8.49 5.34 -10.04
C LEU A 70 8.33 5.77 -11.50
N ARG A 71 7.36 5.22 -12.23
CA ARG A 71 7.07 5.65 -13.60
C ARG A 71 6.66 7.13 -13.66
N ILE A 72 5.81 7.58 -12.75
CA ILE A 72 5.35 8.98 -12.71
C ILE A 72 6.50 9.92 -12.36
N HIS A 73 7.35 9.56 -11.40
CA HIS A 73 8.48 10.40 -10.98
C HIS A 73 9.65 10.36 -11.95
N GLY A 74 9.88 9.23 -12.63
CA GLY A 74 10.89 9.10 -13.68
C GLY A 74 10.55 9.87 -14.95
N GLN A 75 9.27 10.12 -15.24
CA GLN A 75 8.82 10.99 -16.34
C GLN A 75 8.89 12.49 -16.03
N ARG A 76 9.19 12.87 -14.78
CA ARG A 76 9.34 14.27 -14.34
C ARG A 76 10.80 14.74 -14.29
N ARG A 77 11.74 13.91 -14.74
CA ARG A 77 13.17 14.27 -14.87
C ARG A 77 13.54 14.46 -16.33
#